data_AF-A0A1S3XNR9-F1
#
_entry.id   AF-A0A1S3XNR9-F1
#
_cell.length_a   1.000
_cell.length_b   1.000
_cell.length_c   1.000
_cell.angle_alpha   90.00
_cell.angle_beta   90.00
_cell.angle_gamma   90.00
#
_symmetry.space_group_name_H-M   'P 1'
#
loop_
_entity.id
_entity.type
_entity.pdbx_description
1 polymer ?
#
loop_
_entity_poly.entity_id
_entity_poly.type
_entity_poly.pdbx_seq_one_letter_code
_entity_poly.pdbx_strand_id
1 'polypeptide(L)'
;MHQGHMQSNVQIHDENEDGDVFEGDEVQSWMTNEGDANYECEYCGAYFWFEERVDKKYKNKKPVFTLCCGRGKIKLPNPKEPPSILKDLLFGSGAKSKHFRENIRTYNSIFSFTSMGGKVDVSVNKTKGPRTFRLSGQNYYQIGSLLPPEGSSPKFTQLYIYDTENEVNNRINAIRLA
;
A
#
# COMPACT_ATOMS: atom_id res chain seq x y z
N MET A 1 20.96 27.13 -9.86
CA MET A 1 19.95 26.07 -9.67
C MET A 1 20.39 25.24 -8.48
N HIS A 2 19.78 25.45 -7.32
CA HIS A 2 20.11 24.75 -6.08
C HIS A 2 19.51 23.35 -6.10
N GLN A 3 20.35 22.33 -5.95
CA GLN A 3 19.91 20.95 -5.71
C GLN A 3 19.44 20.85 -4.25
N GLY A 4 18.14 20.65 -4.05
CA GLY A 4 17.56 20.37 -2.74
C GLY A 4 17.80 18.92 -2.36
N HIS A 5 18.76 18.69 -1.47
CA HIS A 5 19.02 17.40 -0.85
C HIS A 5 17.93 17.16 0.22
N MET A 6 16.97 16.27 -0.02
CA MET A 6 16.08 15.77 1.03
C MET A 6 16.82 14.68 1.81
N GLN A 7 17.42 15.06 2.95
CA GLN A 7 17.94 14.10 3.93
C GLN A 7 16.75 13.52 4.70
N SER A 8 16.48 12.23 4.52
CA SER A 8 15.68 11.46 5.47
C SER A 8 16.58 11.00 6.62
N ASN A 9 16.61 11.78 7.70
CA ASN A 9 17.23 11.36 8.96
C ASN A 9 16.32 10.37 9.67
N VAL A 10 16.60 9.08 9.51
CA VAL A 10 16.20 8.05 10.48
C VAL A 10 17.51 7.45 10.99
N GLN A 11 17.97 7.93 12.14
CA GLN A 11 19.04 7.27 12.89
C GLN A 11 18.39 6.10 13.64
N ILE A 12 18.66 4.88 13.18
CA ILE A 12 18.40 3.67 13.97
C ILE A 12 19.70 3.42 14.73
N HIS A 13 19.66 3.56 16.05
CA HIS A 13 20.74 3.12 16.91
C HIS A 13 20.78 1.59 16.87
N ASP A 14 21.85 1.03 16.30
CA ASP A 14 22.19 -0.38 16.38
C ASP A 14 22.88 -0.65 17.72
N GLU A 15 22.17 -1.18 18.71
CA GLU A 15 22.77 -1.98 19.80
C GLU A 15 21.75 -3.01 20.30
N ASN A 16 21.98 -4.29 19.95
CA ASN A 16 22.09 -5.43 20.88
C ASN A 16 21.97 -6.76 20.11
N GLU A 17 23.13 -7.42 19.97
CA GLU A 17 23.27 -8.84 19.69
C GLU A 17 22.92 -9.61 20.96
N ASP A 18 21.73 -10.19 21.05
CA ASP A 18 21.48 -11.32 21.96
C ASP A 18 20.38 -12.20 21.34
N GLY A 19 20.77 -13.45 21.07
CA GLY A 19 19.92 -14.44 20.44
C GLY A 19 18.98 -15.08 21.44
N ASP A 20 17.73 -14.64 21.46
CA ASP A 20 16.66 -15.34 22.17
C ASP A 20 15.97 -16.35 21.23
N VAL A 21 16.22 -17.62 21.51
CA VAL A 21 15.51 -18.76 20.93
C VAL A 21 14.11 -18.81 21.54
N PHE A 22 13.10 -18.38 20.78
CA PHE A 22 11.70 -18.52 21.21
C PHE A 22 11.20 -19.93 20.88
N GLU A 23 11.06 -20.73 21.94
CA GLU A 23 10.52 -22.09 21.91
C GLU A 23 9.01 -22.07 21.59
N GLY A 24 8.56 -23.08 20.84
CA GLY A 24 7.29 -23.08 20.11
C GLY A 24 6.05 -23.05 21.00
N ASP A 25 5.15 -22.09 20.71
CA ASP A 25 3.69 -22.23 20.71
C ASP A 25 2.92 -20.91 20.39
N GLU A 26 3.59 -19.82 19.95
CA GLU A 26 2.95 -18.50 19.76
C GLU A 26 2.71 -18.05 18.29
N VAL A 27 2.61 -18.95 17.32
CA VAL A 27 2.48 -18.55 15.89
C VAL A 27 1.08 -17.99 15.53
N GLN A 28 0.11 -18.02 16.45
CA GLN A 28 -1.22 -17.40 16.28
C GLN A 28 -1.28 -15.90 16.67
N SER A 29 -0.26 -15.36 17.36
CA SER A 29 -0.38 -14.07 18.06
C SER A 29 -0.10 -12.82 17.20
N TRP A 30 0.66 -12.95 16.11
CA TRP A 30 1.22 -11.78 15.39
C TRP A 30 0.28 -11.14 14.36
N MET A 31 -0.91 -11.71 14.08
CA MET A 31 -1.98 -11.02 13.35
C MET A 31 -3.00 -10.46 14.33
N THR A 32 -2.72 -9.29 14.90
CA THR A 32 -3.71 -8.60 15.73
C THR A 32 -4.87 -8.14 14.85
N ASN A 33 -6.04 -8.76 15.03
CA ASN A 33 -7.27 -8.26 14.44
C ASN A 33 -7.75 -7.07 15.27
N GLU A 34 -7.43 -5.85 14.83
CA GLU A 34 -7.86 -4.61 15.48
C GLU A 34 -9.35 -4.25 15.19
N GLY A 35 -10.07 -5.14 14.50
CA GLY A 35 -11.46 -4.93 14.10
C GLY A 35 -11.61 -3.95 12.94
N ASP A 36 -12.85 -3.55 12.69
CA ASP A 36 -13.18 -2.60 11.63
C ASP A 36 -13.00 -1.15 12.08
N ALA A 37 -12.63 -0.28 11.15
CA ALA A 37 -12.52 1.17 11.36
C ALA A 37 -13.92 1.82 11.42
N ASN A 38 -14.63 1.62 12.53
CA ASN A 38 -16.03 2.05 12.68
C ASN A 38 -16.20 3.32 13.53
N TYR A 39 -15.11 3.94 14.01
CA TYR A 39 -15.19 5.12 14.88
C TYR A 39 -15.04 6.41 14.10
N GLU A 40 -16.04 7.27 14.19
CA GLU A 40 -16.08 8.51 13.45
C GLU A 40 -15.52 9.69 14.26
N CYS A 41 -14.70 10.52 13.61
CA CYS A 41 -14.26 11.79 14.17
C CYS A 41 -15.42 12.80 14.21
N GLU A 42 -15.70 13.33 15.40
CA GLU A 42 -16.80 14.28 15.67
C GLU A 42 -16.76 15.57 14.81
N TYR A 43 -15.60 15.94 14.29
CA TYR A 43 -15.39 17.21 13.58
C TYR A 43 -15.44 17.09 12.07
N CYS A 44 -14.96 15.97 11.51
CA CYS A 44 -14.77 15.84 10.06
C CYS A 44 -15.31 14.53 9.47
N GLY A 45 -15.88 13.64 10.27
CA GLY A 45 -16.47 12.39 9.79
C GLY A 45 -15.47 11.33 9.31
N ALA A 46 -14.18 11.52 9.59
CA ALA A 46 -13.17 10.52 9.23
C ALA A 46 -13.29 9.29 10.13
N TYR A 47 -13.16 8.09 9.53
CA TYR A 47 -13.23 6.81 10.22
C TYR A 47 -11.86 6.39 10.76
N PHE A 48 -11.87 5.77 11.94
CA PHE A 48 -10.69 5.33 12.69
C PHE A 48 -10.92 3.95 13.31
N TRP A 49 -9.81 3.24 13.52
CA TRP A 49 -9.79 2.09 14.43
C TRP A 49 -9.82 2.56 15.88
N PHE A 50 -10.38 1.77 16.79
CA PHE A 50 -10.46 2.14 18.20
C PHE A 50 -9.08 2.41 18.83
N GLU A 51 -8.07 1.66 18.39
CA GLU A 51 -6.69 1.74 18.90
C GLU A 51 -5.91 2.97 18.40
N GLU A 52 -6.45 3.71 17.43
CA GLU A 52 -5.90 4.99 16.96
C GLU A 52 -6.30 6.19 17.84
N ARG A 53 -7.11 5.96 18.88
CA ARG A 53 -7.49 7.00 19.84
C ARG A 53 -6.26 7.55 20.56
N VAL A 54 -6.28 8.85 20.85
CA VAL A 54 -5.19 9.52 21.57
C VAL A 54 -5.05 9.03 23.00
N ASP A 55 -6.17 8.81 23.69
CA ASP A 55 -6.17 8.37 25.08
C ASP A 55 -6.40 6.86 25.17
N LYS A 56 -5.30 6.12 25.31
CA LYS A 56 -5.35 4.67 25.44
C LYS A 56 -5.70 4.19 26.86
N LYS A 57 -5.61 5.08 27.87
CA LYS A 57 -5.74 4.72 29.30
C LYS A 57 -7.19 4.47 29.71
N TYR A 58 -8.13 5.25 29.17
CA TYR A 58 -9.54 5.16 29.56
C TYR A 58 -10.38 4.50 28.47
N LYS A 59 -10.70 3.21 28.64
CA LYS A 59 -11.48 2.42 27.68
C LYS A 59 -12.96 2.84 27.57
N ASN A 60 -13.52 3.43 28.62
CA ASN A 60 -14.95 3.77 28.70
C ASN A 60 -15.27 5.22 28.27
N LYS A 61 -14.27 6.00 27.85
CA LYS A 61 -14.49 7.36 27.33
C LYS A 61 -14.73 7.30 25.83
N LYS A 62 -15.51 8.25 25.34
CA LYS A 62 -15.66 8.48 23.90
C LYS A 62 -14.26 8.68 23.28
N PRO A 63 -13.89 7.90 22.25
CA PRO A 63 -12.55 7.98 21.69
C PRO A 63 -12.36 9.31 20.95
N VAL A 64 -11.17 9.90 21.11
CA VAL A 64 -10.79 11.17 20.47
C VAL A 64 -9.63 10.91 19.53
N PHE A 65 -9.74 11.42 18.31
CA PHE A 65 -8.76 11.26 17.24
C PHE A 65 -8.15 12.60 16.84
N THR A 66 -6.89 12.59 16.37
CA THR A 66 -6.17 13.80 15.96
C THR A 66 -5.56 13.74 14.56
N LEU A 67 -5.40 12.55 13.99
CA LEU A 67 -4.70 12.34 12.70
C LEU A 67 -5.46 12.84 11.47
N CYS A 68 -6.73 13.22 11.60
CA CYS A 68 -7.53 13.80 10.51
C CYS A 68 -7.47 15.34 10.51
N CYS A 69 -8.29 15.99 11.32
CA CYS A 69 -8.49 17.44 11.34
C CYS A 69 -7.80 18.13 12.53
N GLY A 70 -6.98 17.41 13.29
CA GLY A 70 -6.34 17.93 14.50
C GLY A 70 -7.32 18.37 15.59
N ARG A 71 -8.47 17.68 15.75
CA ARG A 71 -9.62 18.06 16.60
C ARG A 71 -10.31 19.35 16.15
N GLY A 72 -10.63 19.43 14.86
CA GLY A 72 -11.33 20.58 14.26
C GLY A 72 -10.46 21.81 14.02
N LYS A 73 -9.14 21.74 14.29
CA LYS A 73 -8.20 22.82 13.99
C LYS A 73 -8.04 23.09 12.50
N ILE A 74 -8.20 22.06 11.68
CA ILE A 74 -8.06 22.14 10.23
C ILE A 74 -9.35 21.65 9.59
N LYS A 75 -9.95 22.48 8.72
CA LYS A 75 -11.07 22.06 7.88
C LYS A 75 -10.52 21.44 6.60
N LEU A 76 -10.56 20.12 6.51
CA LEU A 76 -10.18 19.41 5.29
C LEU A 76 -11.26 19.63 4.22
N PRO A 77 -10.88 19.83 2.95
CA PRO A 77 -11.86 19.84 1.86
C PRO A 77 -12.50 18.46 1.74
N ASN A 78 -13.80 18.44 1.43
CA ASN A 78 -14.48 17.18 1.17
C ASN A 78 -13.83 16.49 -0.05
N PRO A 79 -13.63 15.17 0.01
CA PRO A 79 -13.11 14.42 -1.13
C PRO A 79 -14.05 14.61 -2.32
N LYS A 80 -13.46 14.79 -3.52
CA LYS A 80 -14.24 14.84 -4.76
C LYS A 80 -14.86 13.47 -4.99
N GLU A 81 -16.12 13.47 -5.41
CA GLU A 81 -16.79 12.22 -5.80
C GLU A 81 -16.00 11.57 -6.95
N PRO A 82 -15.79 10.24 -6.88
CA PRO A 82 -15.13 9.53 -7.96
C PRO A 82 -16.00 9.58 -9.24
N PRO A 83 -15.39 9.51 -10.44
CA PRO A 83 -16.12 9.32 -11.68
C PRO A 83 -17.13 8.18 -11.58
N SER A 84 -18.31 8.34 -12.19
CA SER A 84 -19.44 7.40 -12.09
C SER A 84 -19.05 5.97 -12.44
N ILE A 85 -18.21 5.79 -13.46
CA ILE A 85 -17.68 4.49 -13.88
C ILE A 85 -16.92 3.80 -12.75
N LEU A 86 -16.02 4.52 -12.06
CA LEU A 86 -15.25 3.94 -10.95
C LEU A 86 -16.15 3.65 -9.74
N LYS A 87 -17.14 4.51 -9.48
CA LYS A 87 -18.13 4.29 -8.42
C LYS A 87 -18.93 3.01 -8.65
N ASP A 88 -19.41 2.79 -9.88
CA ASP A 88 -20.13 1.57 -10.25
C ASP A 88 -19.23 0.32 -10.19
N LEU A 89 -17.97 0.43 -10.62
CA LEU A 89 -17.01 -0.67 -10.52
C LEU A 89 -16.68 -1.04 -9.06
N LEU A 90 -16.51 -0.06 -8.17
CA LEU A 90 -16.19 -0.34 -6.75
C LEU A 90 -17.42 -0.78 -5.95
N PHE A 91 -18.56 -0.08 -6.09
CA PHE A 91 -19.71 -0.26 -5.20
C PHE A 91 -20.91 -0.95 -5.86
N GLY A 92 -20.90 -1.15 -7.17
CA GLY A 92 -21.98 -1.84 -7.88
C GLY A 92 -22.07 -3.33 -7.52
N SER A 93 -23.26 -3.91 -7.71
CA SER A 93 -23.54 -5.33 -7.46
C SER A 93 -23.44 -6.22 -8.71
N GLY A 94 -23.15 -5.63 -9.87
CA GLY A 94 -23.07 -6.36 -11.14
C GLY A 94 -21.83 -7.25 -11.27
N ALA A 95 -21.86 -8.16 -12.26
CA ALA A 95 -20.75 -9.07 -12.55
C ALA A 95 -19.43 -8.34 -12.84
N LYS A 96 -19.49 -7.18 -13.53
CA LYS A 96 -18.33 -6.34 -13.80
C LYS A 96 -17.71 -5.77 -12.51
N SER A 97 -18.53 -5.26 -11.60
CA SER A 97 -18.08 -4.72 -10.32
C SER A 97 -17.48 -5.80 -9.43
N LYS A 98 -18.07 -7.00 -9.40
CA LYS A 98 -17.50 -8.17 -8.71
C LYS A 98 -16.12 -8.53 -9.27
N HIS A 99 -16.02 -8.72 -10.59
CA HIS A 99 -14.76 -9.01 -11.26
C HIS A 99 -13.70 -7.93 -10.99
N PHE A 100 -14.10 -6.65 -11.02
CA PHE A 100 -13.22 -5.54 -10.72
C PHE A 100 -12.67 -5.60 -9.30
N ARG A 101 -13.51 -5.80 -8.28
CA ARG A 101 -13.08 -5.91 -6.88
C ARG A 101 -12.15 -7.11 -6.64
N GLU A 102 -12.46 -8.25 -7.26
CA GLU A 102 -11.62 -9.45 -7.17
C GLU A 102 -10.23 -9.25 -7.78
N ASN A 103 -10.11 -8.40 -8.81
CA ASN A 103 -8.88 -8.16 -9.57
C ASN A 103 -8.29 -6.75 -9.40
N ILE A 104 -8.76 -5.97 -8.41
CA ILE A 104 -8.42 -4.54 -8.29
C ILE A 104 -6.91 -4.30 -8.15
N ARG A 105 -6.19 -5.21 -7.48
CA ARG A 105 -4.73 -5.15 -7.35
C ARG A 105 -4.01 -5.31 -8.68
N THR A 106 -4.50 -6.21 -9.54
CA THR A 106 -3.95 -6.40 -10.88
C THR A 106 -4.21 -5.15 -11.72
N TYR A 107 -5.42 -4.61 -11.69
CA TYR A 107 -5.74 -3.36 -12.37
C TYR A 107 -4.84 -2.20 -11.92
N ASN A 108 -4.69 -1.99 -10.61
CA ASN A 108 -3.84 -0.93 -10.07
C ASN A 108 -2.37 -1.12 -10.45
N SER A 109 -1.88 -2.38 -10.49
CA SER A 109 -0.49 -2.69 -10.87
C SER A 109 -0.16 -2.28 -12.31
N ILE A 110 -1.13 -2.26 -13.23
CA ILE A 110 -0.91 -1.83 -14.62
C ILE A 110 -0.63 -0.32 -14.68
N PHE A 111 -1.17 0.45 -13.74
CA PHE A 111 -0.94 1.90 -13.63
C PHE A 111 0.34 2.25 -12.87
N SER A 112 1.09 1.25 -12.38
CA SER A 112 2.38 1.47 -11.74
C SER A 112 3.45 1.79 -12.79
N PHE A 113 3.90 3.05 -12.80
CA PHE A 113 4.98 3.50 -13.68
C PHE A 113 6.36 3.02 -13.19
N THR A 114 6.52 2.80 -11.90
CA THR A 114 7.80 2.41 -11.29
C THR A 114 7.68 1.04 -10.64
N SER A 115 8.74 0.24 -10.72
CA SER A 115 8.92 -0.91 -9.83
C SER A 115 9.63 -0.47 -8.54
N MET A 116 9.44 -1.22 -7.47
CA MET A 116 10.19 -1.03 -6.23
C MET A 116 11.43 -1.95 -6.26
N GLY A 117 12.60 -1.35 -6.09
CA GLY A 117 13.88 -2.05 -5.95
C GLY A 117 14.36 -2.00 -4.50
N GLY A 118 15.08 -3.04 -4.09
CA GLY A 118 15.65 -3.14 -2.74
C GLY A 118 16.28 -4.51 -2.50
N LYS A 119 17.03 -4.64 -1.41
CA LYS A 119 17.60 -5.93 -1.01
C LYS A 119 16.51 -6.76 -0.34
N VAL A 120 16.05 -7.77 -1.06
CA VAL A 120 15.10 -8.75 -0.55
C VAL A 120 15.83 -9.79 0.29
N ASP A 121 15.44 -9.88 1.55
CA ASP A 121 15.85 -10.97 2.39
C ASP A 121 14.86 -12.13 2.30
N VAL A 122 15.27 -13.17 1.59
CA VAL A 122 14.48 -14.39 1.38
C VAL A 122 14.57 -15.38 2.53
N SER A 123 15.46 -15.14 3.50
CA SER A 123 15.68 -16.06 4.63
C SER A 123 14.52 -16.08 5.63
N VAL A 124 13.65 -15.07 5.60
CA VAL A 124 12.51 -14.92 6.53
C VAL A 124 11.40 -15.94 6.34
N ASN A 125 11.36 -16.66 5.21
CA ASN A 125 10.33 -17.65 4.91
C ASN A 125 10.76 -19.10 5.22
N LYS A 126 11.79 -19.29 6.03
CA LYS A 126 12.30 -20.61 6.42
C LYS A 126 11.47 -21.30 7.51
N THR A 127 10.63 -20.55 8.21
CA THR A 127 9.77 -21.03 9.30
C THR A 127 8.34 -21.30 8.83
N LYS A 128 7.60 -22.12 9.58
CA LYS A 128 6.18 -22.34 9.36
C LYS A 128 5.42 -21.07 9.80
N GLY A 129 4.95 -20.29 8.83
CA GLY A 129 4.16 -19.09 9.04
C GLY A 129 3.74 -18.47 7.71
N PRO A 130 2.83 -17.49 7.70
CA PRO A 130 2.48 -16.76 6.49
C PRO A 130 3.69 -16.13 5.82
N ARG A 131 3.69 -16.20 4.49
CA ARG A 131 4.80 -15.67 3.70
C ARG A 131 4.99 -14.20 4.01
N THR A 132 6.19 -13.88 4.45
CA THR A 132 6.60 -12.51 4.75
C THR A 132 7.68 -12.11 3.75
N PHE A 133 7.68 -10.86 3.32
CA PHE A 133 8.72 -10.32 2.45
C PHE A 133 9.46 -9.24 3.22
N ARG A 134 10.75 -9.45 3.46
CA ARG A 134 11.61 -8.49 4.17
C ARG A 134 12.46 -7.72 3.17
N LEU A 135 12.24 -6.42 3.11
CA LEU A 135 13.12 -5.47 2.41
C LEU A 135 14.08 -4.87 3.43
N SER A 136 15.36 -4.80 3.08
CA SER A 136 16.41 -4.25 3.94
C SER A 136 17.30 -3.28 3.17
N GLY A 137 17.96 -2.39 3.90
CA GLY A 137 18.83 -1.36 3.34
C GLY A 137 18.05 -0.24 2.64
N GLN A 138 18.65 0.34 1.60
CA GLN A 138 18.05 1.43 0.84
C GLN A 138 17.05 0.89 -0.19
N ASN A 139 15.78 1.23 -0.01
CA ASN A 139 14.74 1.02 -1.01
C ASN A 139 14.77 2.16 -2.03
N TYR A 140 14.55 1.85 -3.29
CA TYR A 140 14.54 2.83 -4.37
C TYR A 140 13.45 2.50 -5.39
N TYR A 141 12.92 3.54 -6.03
CA TYR A 141 12.00 3.37 -7.15
C TYR A 141 12.81 3.21 -8.43
N GLN A 142 12.56 2.13 -9.16
CA GLN A 142 13.16 1.86 -10.45
C GLN A 142 12.21 2.31 -11.56
N ILE A 143 12.68 3.27 -12.33
CA ILE A 143 12.09 3.60 -13.63
C ILE A 143 12.94 2.88 -14.66
N GLY A 144 12.39 1.84 -15.28
CA GLY A 144 13.07 1.10 -16.33
C GLY A 144 13.23 1.95 -17.60
N SER A 145 13.99 1.41 -18.57
CA SER A 145 14.05 1.99 -19.93
C SER A 145 12.64 2.25 -20.48
N LEU A 146 12.47 3.36 -21.20
CA LEU A 146 11.21 3.67 -21.88
C LEU A 146 10.91 2.71 -23.04
N LEU A 147 11.94 2.06 -23.57
CA LEU A 147 11.81 1.04 -24.61
C LEU A 147 12.07 -0.36 -24.02
N PRO A 148 11.26 -1.38 -24.38
CA PRO A 148 11.54 -2.75 -24.03
C PRO A 148 12.84 -3.20 -24.72
N PRO A 149 13.65 -4.05 -24.05
CA PRO A 149 14.73 -4.77 -24.71
C PRO A 149 14.23 -5.52 -25.95
N GLU A 150 15.10 -5.71 -26.94
CA GLU A 150 14.77 -6.40 -28.19
C GLU A 150 14.19 -7.79 -27.91
N GLY A 151 13.05 -8.11 -28.54
CA GLY A 151 12.33 -9.38 -28.36
C GLY A 151 11.54 -9.53 -27.05
N SER A 152 11.52 -8.53 -26.16
CA SER A 152 10.77 -8.58 -24.90
C SER A 152 9.44 -7.82 -24.99
N SER A 153 8.46 -8.23 -24.17
CA SER A 153 7.18 -7.53 -24.06
C SER A 153 7.30 -6.27 -23.17
N PRO A 154 6.56 -5.19 -23.49
CA PRO A 154 6.57 -3.96 -22.70
C PRO A 154 6.00 -4.19 -21.29
N LYS A 155 6.57 -3.52 -20.28
CA LYS A 155 6.16 -3.58 -18.88
C LYS A 155 6.14 -2.20 -18.22
N PHE A 156 5.30 -2.03 -17.19
CA PHE A 156 5.19 -0.79 -16.39
C PHE A 156 4.97 0.45 -17.28
N THR A 157 5.81 1.49 -17.15
CA THR A 157 5.78 2.71 -17.97
C THR A 157 5.77 2.44 -19.48
N GLN A 158 6.42 1.37 -19.94
CA GLN A 158 6.52 1.06 -21.37
C GLN A 158 5.14 0.78 -22.00
N LEU A 159 4.17 0.33 -21.21
CA LEU A 159 2.80 0.06 -21.67
C LEU A 159 2.04 1.32 -22.15
N TYR A 160 2.58 2.51 -21.90
CA TYR A 160 1.96 3.81 -22.17
C TYR A 160 2.77 4.73 -23.09
N ILE A 161 3.97 4.32 -23.50
CA ILE A 161 4.90 5.20 -24.23
C ILE A 161 5.53 4.49 -25.43
N TYR A 162 5.70 3.17 -25.38
CA TYR A 162 6.47 2.41 -26.38
C TYR A 162 5.82 2.38 -27.76
N ASP A 163 4.53 2.04 -27.82
CA ASP A 163 3.78 1.86 -29.08
C ASP A 163 2.37 2.40 -28.86
N THR A 164 2.18 3.66 -29.25
CA THR A 164 0.93 4.40 -29.07
C THR A 164 -0.24 3.78 -29.84
N GLU A 165 0.03 3.07 -30.93
CA GLU A 165 -1.01 2.43 -31.75
C GLU A 165 -1.55 1.16 -31.08
N ASN A 166 -0.70 0.41 -30.36
CA ASN A 166 -1.07 -0.87 -29.74
C ASN A 166 -1.15 -0.85 -28.21
N GLU A 167 -1.09 0.31 -27.54
CA GLU A 167 -1.06 0.40 -26.06
C GLU A 167 -2.19 -0.35 -25.36
N VAL A 168 -3.40 -0.32 -25.93
CA VAL A 168 -4.55 -1.01 -25.34
C VAL A 168 -4.34 -2.52 -25.36
N ASN A 169 -3.89 -3.06 -26.49
CA ASN A 169 -3.61 -4.48 -26.64
C ASN A 169 -2.43 -4.91 -25.76
N ASN A 170 -1.38 -4.08 -25.69
CA ASN A 170 -0.22 -4.31 -24.83
C ASN A 170 -0.63 -4.39 -23.35
N ARG A 171 -1.48 -3.47 -22.88
CA ARG A 171 -2.02 -3.49 -21.51
C ARG A 171 -2.88 -4.71 -21.24
N ILE A 172 -3.77 -5.08 -22.15
CA ILE A 172 -4.63 -6.28 -21.99
C ILE A 172 -3.78 -7.55 -21.91
N ASN A 173 -2.75 -7.67 -22.76
CA ASN A 173 -1.88 -8.84 -22.77
C ASN A 173 -1.02 -8.92 -21.51
N ALA A 174 -0.57 -7.78 -20.95
CA ALA A 174 0.15 -7.75 -19.69
C ALA A 174 -0.67 -8.31 -18.51
N ILE A 175 -2.00 -8.14 -18.51
CA ILE A 175 -2.90 -8.70 -17.48
C ILE A 175 -3.02 -10.22 -17.61
N ARG A 176 -3.11 -10.74 -18.84
CA ARG A 176 -3.31 -12.17 -19.10
C ARG A 176 -2.10 -13.04 -18.74
N LEU A 177 -0.92 -12.41 -18.63
CA LEU A 177 0.34 -13.08 -18.31
C LEU A 177 0.75 -12.95 -16.83
N ALA A 178 -0.03 -12.22 -16.02
CA ALA A 178 0.22 -11.99 -14.59
C ALA A 178 -0.61 -12.95 -13.73
#